data_AF-D1Z0Q1-F1
#
_entry.id   AF-D1Z0Q1-F1
#
_cell.length_a   1.000
_cell.length_b   1.000
_cell.length_c   1.000
_cell.angle_alpha   90.00
_cell.angle_beta   90.00
_cell.angle_gamma   90.00
#
_symmetry.space_group_name_H-M   'P 1'
#
loop_
_entity.id
_entity.type
_entity.pdbx_description
1 polymer ?
#
loop_
_entity_poly.entity_id
_entity_poly.type
_entity_poly.pdbx_seq_one_letter_code
_entity_poly.pdbx_strand_id
1 'polypeptide(L)'
;MTAIGLKRILIITAIITIIFISSIALGMAEENLSQYYDKVLFSDEFEHGTSNWELTQAWRVTTDGNNTYLVGEYTGDKAKTNWVIWNPDPLRLRLIKFDNYTFAADFKLDSGMISFNYRDVNEPSYPPNRHYSVQVNRAGNYLTIDINKNGALTQPTYTQARVPGADGWHKIEITGRGTEIQVQLDGKLVMTYVDEHNPYLAGGAAFEIPHGTLVAVDNIRLLGGADTTVTDQRYIIYLGFLLVVIVIISIVFGLNYYLKKRRALKVSKVESKPTQEAQAPAIKAQMNGAMAIPDAQKATSEPGPRVVGHDVFISYSHDDKPTADAICAGLEAEGIKCWIAPRDVLPGAIFQEAIIDAIDSSSIMVVVYSSKSNNSPHVVRELSRAVSKDVIIIPFRIEDVPLSKTMEYLISVPHWLDAITPPVEMHISELVRVAKVNLDIKRKKSN
;
A
#
# COMPACT_ATOMS: atom_id res chain seq x y z
N MET A 1 11.02 45.54 -30.69
CA MET A 1 10.69 45.28 -29.27
C MET A 1 11.91 45.59 -28.39
N THR A 2 11.73 46.11 -27.17
CA THR A 2 12.82 46.22 -26.20
C THR A 2 13.10 44.86 -25.55
N ALA A 3 14.31 44.64 -25.03
CA ALA A 3 14.69 43.38 -24.37
C ALA A 3 13.86 43.10 -23.10
N ILE A 4 13.28 44.14 -22.48
CA ILE A 4 12.37 44.05 -21.33
C ILE A 4 11.02 43.45 -21.76
N GLY A 5 10.48 43.90 -22.90
CA GLY A 5 9.22 43.37 -23.45
C GLY A 5 9.32 41.89 -23.80
N LEU A 6 10.41 41.48 -24.46
CA LEU A 6 10.61 40.06 -24.81
C LEU A 6 10.75 39.16 -23.57
N LYS A 7 11.43 39.62 -22.52
CA LYS A 7 11.48 38.91 -21.23
C LYS A 7 10.10 38.76 -20.58
N ARG A 8 9.29 39.82 -20.56
CA ARG A 8 7.94 39.78 -19.97
C ARG A 8 7.03 38.80 -20.71
N ILE A 9 7.07 38.80 -22.05
CA ILE A 9 6.28 37.87 -22.87
C ILE A 9 6.68 36.42 -22.58
N LEU A 10 7.98 36.09 -22.58
CA LEU A 10 8.46 34.73 -22.27
C LEU A 10 8.01 34.23 -20.88
N ILE A 11 8.01 35.11 -19.87
CA ILE A 11 7.53 34.77 -18.52
C ILE A 11 6.02 34.50 -18.51
N ILE A 12 5.23 35.37 -19.17
CA ILE A 12 3.77 35.23 -19.24
C ILE A 12 3.39 33.93 -19.99
N THR A 13 4.03 33.64 -21.12
CA THR A 13 3.80 32.39 -21.87
C THR A 13 4.13 31.16 -21.01
N ALA A 14 5.27 31.15 -20.30
CA ALA A 14 5.63 30.03 -19.43
C ALA A 14 4.62 29.80 -18.30
N ILE A 15 4.11 30.87 -17.67
CA ILE A 15 3.07 30.77 -16.62
C ILE A 15 1.77 30.20 -17.18
N ILE A 16 1.32 30.65 -18.35
CA ILE A 16 0.10 30.15 -19.00
C ILE A 16 0.25 28.66 -19.35
N THR A 17 1.40 28.24 -19.89
CA THR A 17 1.68 26.82 -20.19
C THR A 17 1.68 25.95 -18.93
N ILE A 18 2.26 26.43 -17.82
CA ILE A 18 2.23 25.69 -16.54
C ILE A 18 0.79 25.51 -16.05
N ILE A 19 -0.01 26.58 -16.00
CA ILE A 19 -1.42 26.52 -15.55
C ILE A 19 -2.23 25.55 -16.41
N PHE A 20 -2.09 25.62 -17.74
CA PHE A 20 -2.82 24.76 -18.67
C PHE A 20 -2.47 23.28 -18.51
N ILE A 21 -1.18 22.94 -18.32
CA ILE A 21 -0.74 21.57 -18.05
C ILE A 21 -1.26 21.09 -16.69
N SER A 22 -1.22 21.92 -15.65
CA SER A 22 -1.75 21.58 -14.33
C SER A 22 -3.27 21.31 -14.34
N SER A 23 -4.05 22.10 -15.08
CA SER A 23 -5.51 21.87 -15.20
C SER A 23 -5.83 20.57 -15.94
N ILE A 24 -5.09 20.21 -16.98
CA ILE A 24 -5.27 18.94 -17.70
C ILE A 24 -4.89 17.75 -16.79
N ALA A 25 -3.77 17.85 -16.06
CA ALA A 25 -3.34 16.81 -15.14
C ALA A 25 -4.34 16.58 -14.00
N LEU A 26 -5.00 17.65 -13.51
CA LEU A 26 -6.04 17.54 -12.48
C LEU A 26 -7.31 16.87 -13.00
N GLY A 27 -7.81 17.29 -14.18
CA GLY A 27 -9.02 16.69 -14.78
C GLY A 27 -8.85 15.20 -15.10
N MET A 28 -7.70 14.80 -15.64
CA MET A 28 -7.41 13.38 -15.88
C MET A 28 -7.26 12.56 -14.58
N ALA A 29 -6.91 13.19 -13.45
CA ALA A 29 -6.86 12.48 -12.17
C ALA A 29 -8.27 12.20 -11.61
N GLU A 30 -9.19 13.18 -11.70
CA GLU A 30 -10.58 13.03 -11.24
C GLU A 30 -11.36 12.00 -12.08
N GLU A 31 -11.20 12.02 -13.41
CA GLU A 31 -11.95 11.15 -14.32
C GLU A 31 -11.51 9.67 -14.24
N ASN A 32 -10.24 9.39 -13.91
CA ASN A 32 -9.75 8.02 -13.70
C ASN A 32 -10.11 7.45 -12.31
N LEU A 33 -10.32 8.30 -11.29
CA LEU A 33 -10.59 7.86 -9.92
C LEU A 33 -11.92 7.11 -9.80
N SER A 34 -12.98 7.59 -10.44
CA SER A 34 -14.29 6.93 -10.40
C SER A 34 -14.29 5.57 -11.13
N GLN A 35 -13.55 5.44 -12.23
CA GLN A 35 -13.54 4.24 -13.06
C GLN A 35 -12.79 3.05 -12.44
N TYR A 36 -11.97 3.27 -11.39
CA TYR A 36 -11.09 2.24 -10.82
C TYR A 36 -11.70 1.44 -9.65
N TYR A 37 -12.67 1.99 -8.91
CA TYR A 37 -13.22 1.33 -7.71
C TYR A 37 -14.29 0.27 -8.02
N ASP A 38 -14.97 0.34 -9.16
CA ASP A 38 -16.12 -0.50 -9.51
C ASP A 38 -15.81 -1.63 -10.51
N LYS A 39 -14.54 -2.08 -10.58
CA LYS A 39 -14.18 -3.25 -11.38
C LYS A 39 -14.95 -4.49 -10.88
N VAL A 40 -15.75 -5.11 -11.74
CA VAL A 40 -16.39 -6.40 -11.45
C VAL A 40 -15.33 -7.50 -11.35
N LEU A 41 -15.34 -8.21 -10.23
CA LEU A 41 -14.42 -9.31 -9.91
C LEU A 41 -15.13 -10.67 -10.05
N PHE A 42 -16.38 -10.69 -9.62
CA PHE A 42 -17.30 -11.80 -9.71
C PHE A 42 -18.72 -11.26 -9.78
N SER A 43 -19.57 -11.94 -10.54
CA SER A 43 -21.00 -11.73 -10.55
C SER A 43 -21.69 -13.05 -10.84
N ASP A 44 -22.84 -13.29 -10.22
CA ASP A 44 -23.66 -14.49 -10.44
C ASP A 44 -25.14 -14.14 -10.38
N GLU A 45 -25.84 -14.52 -11.43
CA GLU A 45 -27.29 -14.38 -11.63
C GLU A 45 -27.98 -15.77 -11.64
N PHE A 46 -27.24 -16.84 -11.25
CA PHE A 46 -27.70 -18.23 -11.10
C PHE A 46 -28.36 -18.91 -12.33
N GLU A 47 -28.56 -18.20 -13.44
CA GLU A 47 -29.04 -18.73 -14.74
C GLU A 47 -28.12 -19.82 -15.35
N HIS A 48 -26.94 -20.04 -14.77
CA HIS A 48 -26.01 -21.12 -15.13
C HIS A 48 -25.80 -22.13 -13.99
N GLY A 49 -26.73 -22.16 -13.04
CA GLY A 49 -26.70 -23.01 -11.86
C GLY A 49 -25.69 -22.55 -10.81
N THR A 50 -25.19 -23.47 -10.00
CA THR A 50 -24.37 -23.18 -8.82
C THR A 50 -22.91 -23.59 -8.97
N SER A 51 -22.37 -23.60 -10.20
CA SER A 51 -21.02 -24.12 -10.48
C SER A 51 -19.89 -23.34 -9.79
N ASN A 52 -20.13 -22.08 -9.43
CA ASN A 52 -19.22 -21.23 -8.66
C ASN A 52 -19.35 -21.41 -7.12
N TRP A 53 -20.18 -22.34 -6.63
CA TRP A 53 -20.63 -22.39 -5.24
C TRP A 53 -20.58 -23.80 -4.65
N GLU A 54 -20.24 -23.88 -3.36
CA GLU A 54 -20.38 -25.08 -2.53
C GLU A 54 -21.59 -24.90 -1.60
N LEU A 55 -22.48 -25.90 -1.52
CA LEU A 55 -23.81 -25.75 -0.91
C LEU A 55 -24.13 -26.88 0.06
N THR A 56 -24.73 -26.54 1.19
CA THR A 56 -25.40 -27.49 2.08
C THR A 56 -26.84 -27.75 1.65
N GLN A 57 -27.42 -28.86 2.13
CA GLN A 57 -28.73 -29.41 1.77
C GLN A 57 -29.95 -28.46 1.83
N ALA A 58 -29.85 -27.31 2.52
CA ALA A 58 -30.92 -26.32 2.61
C ALA A 58 -30.99 -25.38 1.39
N TRP A 59 -29.95 -25.36 0.56
CA TRP A 59 -29.79 -24.43 -0.55
C TRP A 59 -29.98 -25.12 -1.90
N ARG A 60 -30.75 -24.48 -2.78
CA ARG A 60 -31.07 -24.98 -4.14
C ARG A 60 -31.34 -23.80 -5.07
N VAL A 61 -31.03 -23.95 -6.36
CA VAL A 61 -31.52 -23.01 -7.37
C VAL A 61 -33.00 -23.31 -7.69
N THR A 62 -33.76 -22.27 -8.03
CA THR A 62 -35.16 -22.34 -8.45
C THR A 62 -35.42 -21.24 -9.48
N THR A 63 -36.26 -21.51 -10.48
CA THR A 63 -36.63 -20.56 -11.53
C THR A 63 -38.12 -20.21 -11.40
N ASP A 64 -38.44 -18.91 -11.40
CA ASP A 64 -39.81 -18.42 -11.53
C ASP A 64 -39.91 -17.53 -12.78
N GLY A 65 -40.83 -17.87 -13.68
CA GLY A 65 -40.92 -17.27 -15.01
C GLY A 65 -39.60 -17.37 -15.80
N ASN A 66 -38.89 -16.24 -15.90
CA ASN A 66 -37.62 -16.09 -16.60
C ASN A 66 -36.46 -15.71 -15.65
N ASN A 67 -36.62 -15.86 -14.33
CA ASN A 67 -35.63 -15.46 -13.34
C ASN A 67 -35.23 -16.67 -12.49
N THR A 68 -33.96 -17.06 -12.57
CA THR A 68 -33.36 -18.18 -11.84
C THR A 68 -32.56 -17.65 -10.67
N TYR A 69 -32.88 -18.09 -9.45
CA TYR A 69 -32.27 -17.55 -8.23
C TYR A 69 -31.98 -18.64 -7.20
N LEU A 70 -31.15 -18.32 -6.21
CA LEU A 70 -30.79 -19.24 -5.14
C LEU A 70 -31.79 -19.15 -3.98
N VAL A 71 -32.38 -20.27 -3.60
CA VAL A 71 -33.32 -20.40 -2.46
C VAL A 71 -32.65 -21.13 -1.32
N GLY A 72 -32.68 -20.53 -0.13
CA GLY A 72 -32.31 -21.13 1.14
C GLY A 72 -33.55 -21.39 1.99
N GLU A 73 -33.81 -22.65 2.33
CA GLU A 73 -34.95 -23.07 3.15
C GLU A 73 -34.51 -24.11 4.17
N TYR A 74 -34.60 -23.80 5.48
CA TYR A 74 -34.22 -24.74 6.52
C TYR A 74 -35.24 -24.87 7.66
N THR A 75 -35.81 -26.07 7.77
CA THR A 75 -36.80 -26.47 8.79
C THR A 75 -36.32 -27.62 9.67
N GLY A 76 -35.02 -27.94 9.63
CA GLY A 76 -34.43 -29.12 10.27
C GLY A 76 -34.03 -28.93 11.74
N ASP A 77 -32.76 -29.18 12.04
CA ASP A 77 -32.22 -29.15 13.39
C ASP A 77 -31.98 -27.70 13.86
N LYS A 78 -32.62 -27.31 14.97
CA LYS A 78 -32.48 -25.96 15.55
C LYS A 78 -31.06 -25.64 16.03
N ALA A 79 -30.21 -26.64 16.23
CA ALA A 79 -28.81 -26.46 16.61
C ALA A 79 -27.85 -26.24 15.42
N LYS A 80 -28.35 -26.15 14.17
CA LYS A 80 -27.52 -26.06 12.96
C LYS A 80 -27.87 -24.84 12.09
N THR A 81 -26.83 -24.15 11.62
CA THR A 81 -26.93 -23.28 10.43
C THR A 81 -26.68 -24.11 9.18
N ASN A 82 -27.19 -23.65 8.04
CA ASN A 82 -26.90 -24.19 6.72
C ASN A 82 -26.34 -23.08 5.85
N TRP A 83 -25.29 -23.38 5.12
CA TRP A 83 -24.48 -22.42 4.38
C TRP A 83 -24.38 -22.71 2.89
N VAL A 84 -24.02 -21.67 2.16
CA VAL A 84 -23.55 -21.70 0.78
C VAL A 84 -22.33 -20.78 0.70
N ILE A 85 -21.26 -21.25 0.06
CA ILE A 85 -19.96 -20.58 0.01
C ILE A 85 -19.58 -20.39 -1.46
N TRP A 86 -19.13 -19.20 -1.82
CA TRP A 86 -18.47 -19.01 -3.11
C TRP A 86 -17.16 -19.81 -3.13
N ASN A 87 -17.03 -20.71 -4.11
CA ASN A 87 -15.88 -21.60 -4.32
C ASN A 87 -15.14 -21.21 -5.61
N PRO A 88 -14.36 -20.10 -5.57
CA PRO A 88 -13.63 -19.57 -6.72
C PRO A 88 -12.37 -20.39 -7.05
N ASP A 89 -11.92 -20.29 -8.30
CA ASP A 89 -10.59 -20.75 -8.73
C ASP A 89 -9.49 -20.18 -7.79
N PRO A 90 -8.79 -21.02 -7.00
CA PRO A 90 -7.81 -20.55 -6.02
C PRO A 90 -6.61 -19.84 -6.65
N LEU A 91 -6.33 -20.06 -7.94
CA LEU A 91 -5.24 -19.39 -8.65
C LEU A 91 -5.63 -17.96 -9.08
N ARG A 92 -6.91 -17.71 -9.34
CA ARG A 92 -7.40 -16.36 -9.71
C ARG A 92 -7.38 -15.40 -8.54
N LEU A 93 -7.84 -15.81 -7.35
CA LEU A 93 -7.98 -14.88 -6.22
C LEU A 93 -6.71 -14.62 -5.42
N ARG A 94 -5.72 -15.52 -5.43
CA ARG A 94 -4.40 -15.24 -4.82
C ARG A 94 -3.69 -14.01 -5.40
N LEU A 95 -4.12 -13.57 -6.59
CA LEU A 95 -3.60 -12.39 -7.28
C LEU A 95 -4.38 -11.10 -6.98
N ILE A 96 -5.55 -11.17 -6.33
CA ILE A 96 -6.41 -10.00 -6.12
C ILE A 96 -6.56 -9.69 -4.63
N LYS A 97 -5.75 -8.72 -4.19
CA LYS A 97 -6.03 -7.96 -2.98
C LYS A 97 -6.87 -6.76 -3.39
N PHE A 98 -7.81 -6.38 -2.52
CA PHE A 98 -8.43 -5.08 -2.59
C PHE A 98 -7.78 -4.19 -1.54
N ASP A 99 -7.85 -2.89 -1.76
CA ASP A 99 -7.78 -1.92 -0.65
C ASP A 99 -9.20 -1.40 -0.33
N ASN A 100 -10.16 -1.69 -1.23
CA ASN A 100 -11.54 -1.24 -1.22
C ASN A 100 -12.43 -2.27 -1.97
N TYR A 101 -13.52 -2.75 -1.37
CA TYR A 101 -14.46 -3.70 -1.99
C TYR A 101 -15.93 -3.30 -1.81
N THR A 102 -16.79 -3.67 -2.75
CA THR A 102 -18.26 -3.59 -2.60
C THR A 102 -18.83 -4.98 -2.88
N PHE A 103 -19.41 -5.62 -1.86
CA PHE A 103 -20.19 -6.84 -2.04
C PHE A 103 -21.68 -6.48 -2.05
N ALA A 104 -22.39 -6.87 -3.11
CA ALA A 104 -23.81 -6.60 -3.27
C ALA A 104 -24.58 -7.89 -3.62
N ALA A 105 -25.81 -7.98 -3.14
CA ALA A 105 -26.76 -9.04 -3.46
C ALA A 105 -28.19 -8.50 -3.38
N ASP A 106 -29.07 -9.00 -4.25
CA ASP A 106 -30.51 -8.85 -4.07
C ASP A 106 -31.01 -10.04 -3.25
N PHE A 107 -31.97 -9.82 -2.34
CA PHE A 107 -32.54 -10.88 -1.51
C PHE A 107 -34.00 -10.63 -1.16
N LYS A 108 -34.75 -11.71 -0.93
CA LYS A 108 -36.14 -11.69 -0.43
C LYS A 108 -36.24 -12.59 0.80
N LEU A 109 -36.64 -12.04 1.94
CA LEU A 109 -36.67 -12.75 3.23
C LEU A 109 -38.11 -12.94 3.75
N ASP A 110 -38.74 -14.04 3.34
CA ASP A 110 -40.11 -14.38 3.72
C ASP A 110 -40.23 -14.75 5.21
N SER A 111 -39.26 -15.49 5.74
CA SER A 111 -39.22 -15.87 7.16
C SER A 111 -37.79 -16.02 7.68
N GLY A 112 -37.61 -15.93 9.00
CA GLY A 112 -36.32 -16.11 9.65
C GLY A 112 -35.33 -14.98 9.39
N MET A 113 -34.14 -15.34 8.92
CA MET A 113 -32.91 -14.56 9.08
C MET A 113 -31.83 -15.06 8.11
N ILE A 114 -31.09 -14.16 7.47
CA ILE A 114 -29.95 -14.49 6.60
C ILE A 114 -28.68 -13.75 7.05
N SER A 115 -27.55 -14.44 7.05
CA SER A 115 -26.22 -13.86 7.26
C SER A 115 -25.51 -13.69 5.93
N PHE A 116 -25.10 -12.47 5.60
CA PHE A 116 -24.24 -12.12 4.49
C PHE A 116 -22.79 -12.07 4.99
N ASN A 117 -22.03 -13.12 4.70
CA ASN A 117 -20.69 -13.31 5.25
C ASN A 117 -19.62 -12.92 4.21
N TYR A 118 -18.74 -11.98 4.56
CA TYR A 118 -17.54 -11.65 3.79
C TYR A 118 -16.31 -12.24 4.49
N ARG A 119 -15.68 -13.24 3.87
CA ARG A 119 -14.64 -14.10 4.47
C ARG A 119 -13.33 -14.08 3.70
N ASP A 120 -12.24 -14.52 4.34
CA ASP A 120 -11.07 -14.98 3.58
C ASP A 120 -11.44 -16.18 2.69
N VAL A 121 -10.99 -16.18 1.44
CA VAL A 121 -11.16 -17.31 0.50
C VAL A 121 -10.09 -18.39 0.66
N ASN A 122 -8.97 -18.06 1.30
CA ASN A 122 -7.85 -18.98 1.53
C ASN A 122 -8.03 -19.83 2.79
N GLU A 123 -8.98 -19.49 3.67
CA GLU A 123 -9.34 -20.33 4.81
C GLU A 123 -10.16 -21.55 4.35
N PRO A 124 -9.71 -22.78 4.65
CA PRO A 124 -10.32 -24.02 4.16
C PRO A 124 -11.43 -24.58 5.08
N SER A 125 -11.74 -23.90 6.18
CA SER A 125 -12.72 -24.29 7.19
C SER A 125 -13.95 -23.41 7.14
N TYR A 126 -15.14 -23.99 7.38
CA TYR A 126 -16.38 -23.24 7.56
C TYR A 126 -17.07 -23.57 8.89
N PRO A 127 -17.56 -22.58 9.67
CA PRO A 127 -17.37 -21.14 9.44
C PRO A 127 -15.87 -20.76 9.48
N PRO A 128 -15.45 -19.74 8.70
CA PRO A 128 -14.06 -19.30 8.62
C PRO A 128 -13.61 -18.72 9.97
N ASN A 129 -12.32 -18.77 10.26
CA ASN A 129 -11.78 -18.23 11.50
C ASN A 129 -11.89 -16.70 11.56
N ARG A 130 -12.00 -16.00 10.42
CA ARG A 130 -12.33 -14.58 10.40
C ARG A 130 -13.28 -14.24 9.26
N HIS A 131 -14.38 -13.57 9.60
CA HIS A 131 -15.28 -12.96 8.64
C HIS A 131 -16.08 -11.81 9.25
N TYR A 132 -16.58 -10.92 8.40
CA TYR A 132 -17.69 -10.02 8.73
C TYR A 132 -19.00 -10.73 8.41
N SER A 133 -19.96 -10.71 9.33
CA SER A 133 -21.28 -11.29 9.16
C SER A 133 -22.34 -10.20 9.30
N VAL A 134 -22.80 -9.66 8.17
CA VAL A 134 -23.93 -8.72 8.17
C VAL A 134 -25.20 -9.54 8.11
N GLN A 135 -25.93 -9.58 9.20
CA GLN A 135 -27.09 -10.43 9.37
C GLN A 135 -28.37 -9.59 9.31
N VAL A 136 -29.38 -10.11 8.62
CA VAL A 136 -30.65 -9.43 8.33
C VAL A 136 -31.80 -10.34 8.77
N ASN A 137 -32.70 -9.81 9.60
CA ASN A 137 -33.94 -10.47 9.98
C ASN A 137 -35.13 -9.50 9.92
N ARG A 138 -36.37 -10.01 10.02
CA ARG A 138 -37.58 -9.18 9.89
C ARG A 138 -37.77 -8.14 11.02
N ALA A 139 -36.99 -8.20 12.11
CA ALA A 139 -36.97 -7.20 13.17
C ALA A 139 -35.88 -6.11 12.97
N GLY A 140 -34.76 -6.45 12.33
CA GLY A 140 -33.72 -5.51 11.92
C GLY A 140 -32.39 -6.13 11.49
N ASN A 141 -31.44 -5.26 11.18
CA ASN A 141 -30.10 -5.59 10.67
C ASN A 141 -29.03 -5.50 11.79
N TYR A 142 -27.98 -6.30 11.72
CA TYR A 142 -26.87 -6.31 12.69
C TYR A 142 -25.57 -6.82 12.04
N LEU A 143 -24.41 -6.42 12.56
CA LEU A 143 -23.09 -6.87 12.09
C LEU A 143 -22.41 -7.60 13.24
N THR A 144 -22.26 -8.91 13.13
CA THR A 144 -21.33 -9.65 13.97
C THR A 144 -19.98 -9.74 13.25
N ILE A 145 -18.90 -9.81 14.04
CA ILE A 145 -17.55 -9.91 13.52
C ILE A 145 -16.93 -11.09 14.24
N ASP A 146 -16.93 -12.22 13.56
CA ASP A 146 -16.69 -13.51 14.16
C ASP A 146 -15.20 -13.83 13.97
N ILE A 147 -14.40 -13.24 14.85
CA ILE A 147 -12.94 -13.40 14.89
C ILE A 147 -12.61 -14.57 15.84
N ASN A 148 -12.49 -15.78 15.30
CA ASN A 148 -11.81 -16.88 15.98
C ASN A 148 -10.29 -16.60 16.04
N LYS A 149 -9.91 -15.70 16.96
CA LYS A 149 -8.55 -15.59 17.49
C LYS A 149 -8.62 -16.07 18.94
N ASN A 150 -8.25 -17.33 19.15
CA ASN A 150 -8.32 -18.04 20.44
C ASN A 150 -9.75 -18.23 21.00
N GLY A 151 -10.78 -18.23 20.13
CA GLY A 151 -12.16 -18.59 20.51
C GLY A 151 -12.95 -17.52 21.26
N ALA A 152 -12.54 -16.25 21.22
CA ALA A 152 -13.26 -15.13 21.81
C ALA A 152 -13.96 -14.29 20.73
N LEU A 153 -15.30 -14.30 20.71
CA LEU A 153 -16.09 -13.45 19.82
C LEU A 153 -15.90 -11.97 20.19
N THR A 154 -15.57 -11.14 19.20
CA THR A 154 -15.64 -9.68 19.31
C THR A 154 -17.08 -9.21 19.51
N GLN A 155 -17.28 -8.09 20.23
CA GLN A 155 -18.64 -7.62 20.51
C GLN A 155 -19.35 -7.21 19.20
N PRO A 156 -20.55 -7.74 18.91
CA PRO A 156 -21.28 -7.42 17.70
C PRO A 156 -21.78 -5.97 17.70
N THR A 157 -21.79 -5.34 16.53
CA THR A 157 -22.30 -3.99 16.33
C THR A 157 -23.77 -4.05 15.91
N TYR A 158 -24.64 -3.42 16.69
CA TYR A 158 -26.08 -3.43 16.47
C TYR A 158 -26.57 -2.11 15.85
N THR A 159 -27.48 -2.21 14.88
CA THR A 159 -28.32 -1.09 14.42
C THR A 159 -29.79 -1.51 14.60
N GLN A 160 -30.72 -0.55 14.52
CA GLN A 160 -32.16 -0.85 14.39
C GLN A 160 -32.73 -0.26 13.11
N ALA A 161 -32.04 -0.52 12.01
CA ALA A 161 -32.63 -0.44 10.68
C ALA A 161 -33.51 -1.68 10.44
N ARG A 162 -34.80 -1.47 10.19
CA ARG A 162 -35.70 -2.51 9.66
C ARG A 162 -35.50 -2.65 8.15
N VAL A 163 -35.69 -3.85 7.63
CA VAL A 163 -35.87 -4.09 6.20
C VAL A 163 -37.09 -3.28 5.70
N PRO A 164 -36.99 -2.45 4.64
CA PRO A 164 -38.05 -1.53 4.18
C PRO A 164 -39.33 -2.19 3.61
N GLY A 165 -40.06 -2.95 4.43
CA GLY A 165 -41.26 -3.69 4.03
C GLY A 165 -40.88 -5.07 3.51
N ALA A 166 -40.71 -6.02 4.43
CA ALA A 166 -40.13 -7.34 4.20
C ALA A 166 -41.02 -8.32 3.42
N ASP A 167 -41.73 -7.86 2.39
CA ASP A 167 -42.61 -8.62 1.50
C ASP A 167 -42.21 -8.36 0.03
N GLY A 168 -40.91 -8.50 -0.29
CA GLY A 168 -40.36 -8.20 -1.61
C GLY A 168 -38.87 -8.50 -1.73
N TRP A 169 -38.29 -8.17 -2.90
CA TRP A 169 -36.84 -8.15 -3.11
C TRP A 169 -36.24 -6.82 -2.62
N HIS A 170 -35.12 -6.92 -1.93
CA HIS A 170 -34.33 -5.82 -1.38
C HIS A 170 -32.87 -5.96 -1.82
N LYS A 171 -32.15 -4.85 -1.95
CA LYS A 171 -30.71 -4.86 -2.29
C LYS A 171 -29.86 -4.54 -1.06
N ILE A 172 -28.98 -5.45 -0.67
CA ILE A 172 -27.94 -5.18 0.34
C ILE A 172 -26.61 -4.85 -0.34
N GLU A 173 -25.88 -3.88 0.21
CA GLU A 173 -24.52 -3.54 -0.21
C GLU A 173 -23.61 -3.40 1.02
N ILE A 174 -22.54 -4.19 1.07
CA ILE A 174 -21.53 -4.22 2.13
C ILE A 174 -20.23 -3.70 1.54
N THR A 175 -19.77 -2.55 2.03
CA THR A 175 -18.76 -1.73 1.38
C THR A 175 -17.59 -1.50 2.33
N GLY A 176 -16.46 -2.17 2.08
CA GLY A 176 -15.21 -1.93 2.82
C GLY A 176 -14.36 -0.85 2.15
N ARG A 177 -13.94 0.16 2.90
CA ARG A 177 -13.06 1.25 2.44
C ARG A 177 -11.98 1.52 3.49
N GLY A 178 -10.76 1.01 3.27
CA GLY A 178 -9.69 1.07 4.27
C GLY A 178 -10.09 0.36 5.56
N THR A 179 -10.23 1.08 6.67
CA THR A 179 -10.69 0.53 7.96
C THR A 179 -12.22 0.59 8.13
N GLU A 180 -12.94 1.35 7.32
CA GLU A 180 -14.40 1.53 7.46
C GLU A 180 -15.18 0.46 6.70
N ILE A 181 -16.26 -0.04 7.30
CA ILE A 181 -17.22 -0.95 6.70
C ILE A 181 -18.61 -0.32 6.80
N GLN A 182 -19.22 -0.05 5.65
CA GLN A 182 -20.59 0.45 5.55
C GLN A 182 -21.52 -0.68 5.12
N VAL A 183 -22.75 -0.67 5.65
CA VAL A 183 -23.86 -1.49 5.16
C VAL A 183 -24.96 -0.56 4.68
N GLN A 184 -25.37 -0.75 3.43
CA GLN A 184 -26.54 -0.10 2.84
C GLN A 184 -27.62 -1.14 2.54
N LEU A 185 -28.87 -0.74 2.66
CA LEU A 185 -30.05 -1.53 2.31
C LEU A 185 -31.00 -0.65 1.50
N ASP A 186 -31.37 -1.08 0.30
CA ASP A 186 -32.15 -0.33 -0.68
C ASP A 186 -31.58 1.08 -0.95
N GLY A 187 -30.24 1.17 -1.06
CA GLY A 187 -29.49 2.41 -1.27
C GLY A 187 -29.42 3.35 -0.05
N LYS A 188 -29.94 2.94 1.10
CA LYS A 188 -29.87 3.71 2.36
C LYS A 188 -28.79 3.13 3.28
N LEU A 189 -27.86 3.96 3.73
CA LEU A 189 -26.92 3.61 4.80
C LEU A 189 -27.68 3.21 6.08
N VAL A 190 -27.44 1.99 6.56
CA VAL A 190 -28.07 1.41 7.75
C VAL A 190 -27.08 1.12 8.89
N MET A 191 -25.79 0.98 8.58
CA MET A 191 -24.71 0.84 9.56
C MET A 191 -23.37 1.33 9.01
N THR A 192 -22.53 1.84 9.91
CA THR A 192 -21.08 2.00 9.72
C THR A 192 -20.36 1.32 10.88
N TYR A 193 -19.23 0.67 10.61
CA TYR A 193 -18.31 0.07 11.57
C TYR A 193 -16.85 0.42 11.17
N VAL A 194 -15.91 0.39 12.12
CA VAL A 194 -14.48 0.65 11.86
C VAL A 194 -13.63 -0.47 12.46
N ASP A 195 -12.87 -1.17 11.62
CA ASP A 195 -11.85 -2.15 12.03
C ASP A 195 -10.49 -1.44 12.13
N GLU A 196 -10.15 -0.93 13.31
CA GLU A 196 -8.87 -0.25 13.57
C GLU A 196 -7.66 -1.20 13.64
N HIS A 197 -7.83 -2.51 13.38
CA HIS A 197 -6.80 -3.51 13.67
C HIS A 197 -6.33 -4.28 12.44
N ASN A 198 -7.25 -4.88 11.69
CA ASN A 198 -6.95 -5.63 10.47
C ASN A 198 -8.22 -5.77 9.61
N PRO A 199 -8.64 -4.72 8.88
CA PRO A 199 -9.79 -4.80 7.99
C PRO A 199 -9.62 -5.92 6.96
N TYR A 200 -10.67 -6.71 6.74
CA TYR A 200 -10.65 -7.80 5.78
C TYR A 200 -10.81 -7.28 4.34
N LEU A 201 -9.69 -6.90 3.73
CA LEU A 201 -9.62 -6.29 2.40
C LEU A 201 -9.32 -7.27 1.25
N ALA A 202 -9.39 -8.57 1.49
CA ALA A 202 -9.38 -9.59 0.45
C ALA A 202 -10.27 -10.75 0.87
N GLY A 203 -11.26 -11.10 0.05
CA GLY A 203 -12.28 -12.05 0.46
C GLY A 203 -13.34 -12.37 -0.56
N GLY A 204 -14.32 -13.14 -0.10
CA GLY A 204 -15.37 -13.74 -0.91
C GLY A 204 -16.68 -13.93 -0.14
N ALA A 205 -17.74 -14.20 -0.87
CA ALA A 205 -19.09 -14.31 -0.35
C ALA A 205 -19.40 -15.69 0.26
N ALA A 206 -20.21 -15.69 1.31
CA ALA A 206 -20.98 -16.84 1.76
C ALA A 206 -22.32 -16.37 2.36
N PHE A 207 -23.33 -17.25 2.36
CA PHE A 207 -24.61 -16.99 3.02
C PHE A 207 -24.89 -18.07 4.06
N GLU A 208 -25.37 -17.70 5.25
CA GLU A 208 -25.88 -18.65 6.25
C GLU A 208 -27.35 -18.41 6.55
N ILE A 209 -28.06 -19.49 6.87
CA ILE A 209 -29.42 -19.47 7.42
C ILE A 209 -29.54 -20.40 8.63
N PRO A 210 -30.19 -19.97 9.73
CA PRO A 210 -30.61 -20.85 10.83
C PRO A 210 -31.93 -21.56 10.48
N HIS A 211 -32.34 -22.51 11.33
CA HIS A 211 -33.68 -23.08 11.31
C HIS A 211 -34.77 -21.98 11.33
N GLY A 212 -35.82 -22.18 10.54
CA GLY A 212 -37.01 -21.32 10.49
C GLY A 212 -36.88 -20.18 9.48
N THR A 213 -35.95 -20.31 8.55
CA THR A 213 -35.70 -19.35 7.47
C THR A 213 -36.19 -19.86 6.14
N LEU A 214 -36.83 -18.97 5.39
CA LEU A 214 -37.06 -19.06 3.95
C LEU A 214 -36.57 -17.75 3.33
N VAL A 215 -35.55 -17.85 2.47
CA VAL A 215 -34.92 -16.71 1.80
C VAL A 215 -34.62 -17.05 0.33
N ALA A 216 -34.72 -16.06 -0.54
CA ALA A 216 -34.18 -16.09 -1.90
C ALA A 216 -33.05 -15.05 -2.02
N VAL A 217 -32.03 -15.34 -2.83
CA VAL A 217 -30.84 -14.50 -3.05
C VAL A 217 -30.47 -14.54 -4.53
N ASP A 218 -30.12 -13.38 -5.11
CA ASP A 218 -29.93 -13.17 -6.54
C ASP A 218 -28.97 -11.99 -6.84
N ASN A 219 -28.61 -11.78 -8.11
CA ASN A 219 -27.82 -10.66 -8.63
C ASN A 219 -26.52 -10.36 -7.86
N ILE A 220 -25.82 -11.43 -7.46
CA ILE A 220 -24.58 -11.36 -6.68
C ILE A 220 -23.56 -10.57 -7.47
N ARG A 221 -22.92 -9.58 -6.83
CA ARG A 221 -21.82 -8.80 -7.39
C ARG A 221 -20.74 -8.55 -6.35
N LEU A 222 -19.50 -8.83 -6.71
CA LEU A 222 -18.32 -8.42 -5.95
C LEU A 222 -17.50 -7.46 -6.83
N LEU A 223 -17.43 -6.21 -6.40
CA LEU A 223 -16.65 -5.14 -7.02
C LEU A 223 -15.42 -4.83 -6.16
N GLY A 224 -14.34 -4.38 -6.78
CA GLY A 224 -13.18 -3.86 -6.05
C GLY A 224 -11.88 -3.84 -6.86
N GLY A 225 -10.88 -3.18 -6.29
CA GLY A 225 -9.58 -3.00 -6.90
C GLY A 225 -8.49 -2.65 -5.89
N ALA A 226 -7.25 -2.66 -6.36
CA ALA A 226 -6.11 -2.10 -5.63
C ALA A 226 -6.07 -0.59 -5.78
N ASP A 227 -5.64 0.12 -4.75
CA ASP A 227 -5.43 1.57 -4.80
C ASP A 227 -4.10 1.91 -5.49
N THR A 228 -4.07 1.78 -6.82
CA THR A 228 -2.94 2.15 -7.67
C THR A 228 -2.66 3.66 -7.66
N THR A 229 -3.63 4.47 -7.22
CA THR A 229 -3.64 5.93 -7.36
C THR A 229 -2.43 6.59 -6.70
N VAL A 230 -2.02 6.11 -5.52
CA VAL A 230 -0.87 6.64 -4.76
C VAL A 230 0.46 6.43 -5.51
N THR A 231 0.54 5.46 -6.42
CA THR A 231 1.72 5.22 -7.25
C THR A 231 1.64 5.98 -8.57
N ASP A 232 0.53 5.88 -9.31
CA ASP A 232 0.39 6.53 -10.62
C ASP A 232 0.27 8.06 -10.52
N GLN A 233 -0.43 8.61 -9.52
CA GLN A 233 -0.44 10.07 -9.33
C GLN A 233 0.97 10.61 -9.03
N ARG A 234 1.79 9.87 -8.27
CA ARG A 234 3.20 10.26 -8.07
C ARG A 234 3.97 10.23 -9.38
N TYR A 235 3.80 9.20 -10.22
CA TYR A 235 4.42 9.15 -11.54
C TYR A 235 3.97 10.31 -12.44
N ILE A 236 2.68 10.64 -12.50
CA ILE A 236 2.14 11.76 -13.29
C ILE A 236 2.68 13.11 -12.76
N ILE A 237 2.72 13.31 -11.45
CA ILE A 237 3.29 14.51 -10.81
C ILE A 237 4.80 14.62 -11.11
N TYR A 238 5.57 13.53 -11.02
CA TYR A 238 6.99 13.53 -11.37
C TYR A 238 7.22 13.77 -12.87
N LEU A 239 6.37 13.24 -13.75
CA LEU A 239 6.47 13.46 -15.20
C LEU A 239 6.17 14.93 -15.54
N GLY A 240 5.16 15.52 -14.92
CA GLY A 240 4.84 16.95 -15.03
C GLY A 240 5.96 17.84 -14.50
N PHE A 241 6.53 17.50 -13.33
CA PHE A 241 7.67 18.21 -12.75
C PHE A 241 8.91 18.14 -13.65
N LEU A 242 9.21 16.95 -14.20
CA LEU A 242 10.30 16.73 -15.17
C LEU A 242 10.10 17.58 -16.43
N LEU A 243 8.88 17.66 -16.97
CA LEU A 243 8.54 18.51 -18.10
C LEU A 243 8.78 20.01 -17.80
N VAL A 244 8.35 20.49 -16.64
CA VAL A 244 8.59 21.87 -16.19
C VAL A 244 10.10 22.15 -16.05
N VAL A 245 10.86 21.21 -15.47
CA VAL A 245 12.33 21.31 -15.36
C VAL A 245 12.99 21.37 -16.75
N ILE A 246 12.58 20.53 -17.70
CA ILE A 246 13.10 20.54 -19.08
C ILE A 246 12.81 21.88 -19.78
N VAL A 247 11.62 22.45 -19.59
CA VAL A 247 11.27 23.78 -20.14
C VAL A 247 12.12 24.89 -19.49
N ILE A 248 12.30 24.88 -18.18
CA ILE A 248 13.16 25.85 -17.46
C ILE A 248 14.61 25.76 -17.95
N ILE A 249 15.17 24.55 -18.05
CA ILE A 249 16.51 24.30 -18.58
C ILE A 249 16.63 24.85 -20.01
N SER A 250 15.66 24.55 -20.88
CA SER A 250 15.64 25.02 -22.27
C SER A 250 15.62 26.56 -22.37
N ILE A 251 14.84 27.23 -21.51
CA ILE A 251 14.80 28.69 -21.42
C ILE A 251 16.15 29.25 -20.94
N VAL A 252 16.77 28.64 -19.92
CA VAL A 252 18.08 29.08 -19.39
C VAL A 252 19.19 28.91 -20.44
N PHE A 253 19.26 27.78 -21.13
CA PHE A 253 20.24 27.56 -22.21
C PHE A 253 20.01 28.52 -23.39
N GLY A 254 18.75 28.72 -23.82
CA GLY A 254 18.40 29.68 -24.87
C GLY A 254 18.78 31.11 -24.51
N LEU A 255 18.52 31.54 -23.27
CA LEU A 255 18.88 32.86 -22.77
C LEU A 255 20.41 33.04 -22.69
N ASN A 256 21.15 32.01 -22.24
CA ASN A 256 22.60 32.02 -22.16
C ASN A 256 23.25 32.06 -23.55
N TYR A 257 22.77 31.25 -24.50
CA TYR A 257 23.19 31.31 -25.91
C TYR A 257 22.94 32.70 -26.52
N TYR A 258 21.75 33.27 -26.32
CA TYR A 258 21.42 34.62 -26.77
C TYR A 258 22.35 35.68 -26.17
N LEU A 259 22.64 35.61 -24.87
CA LEU A 259 23.58 36.52 -24.20
C LEU A 259 25.01 36.36 -24.71
N LYS A 260 25.48 35.13 -24.97
CA LYS A 260 26.81 34.84 -25.56
C LYS A 260 26.91 35.42 -26.97
N LYS A 261 25.89 35.20 -27.82
CA LYS A 261 25.80 35.77 -29.18
C LYS A 261 25.75 37.31 -29.15
N ARG A 262 25.03 37.90 -28.20
CA ARG A 262 24.96 39.37 -27.99
C ARG A 262 26.26 39.96 -27.45
N ARG A 263 27.08 39.20 -26.71
CA ARG A 263 28.44 39.60 -26.32
C ARG A 263 29.39 39.60 -27.53
N ALA A 264 29.37 38.55 -28.36
CA ALA A 264 30.17 38.50 -29.59
C ALA A 264 29.84 39.68 -30.54
N LEU A 265 28.55 39.96 -30.76
CA LEU A 265 28.06 41.12 -31.53
C LEU A 265 28.38 42.50 -30.92
N LYS A 266 28.88 42.56 -29.67
CA LYS A 266 29.46 43.78 -29.11
C LYS A 266 30.97 43.87 -29.36
N VAL A 267 31.70 42.77 -29.24
CA VAL A 267 33.16 42.74 -29.46
C VAL A 267 33.50 43.16 -30.88
N SER A 268 32.85 42.57 -31.90
CA SER A 268 33.04 42.92 -33.31
C SER A 268 32.56 44.33 -33.71
N LYS A 269 32.11 45.14 -32.73
CA LYS A 269 31.73 46.56 -32.91
C LYS A 269 32.64 47.51 -32.11
N VAL A 270 33.63 46.99 -31.40
CA VAL A 270 34.68 47.77 -30.73
C VAL A 270 35.94 47.84 -31.61
N GLU A 271 36.25 46.78 -32.35
CA GLU A 271 37.44 46.64 -33.21
C GLU A 271 37.42 47.56 -34.47
N SER A 272 36.34 48.31 -34.70
CA SER A 272 36.12 49.12 -35.91
C SER A 272 36.29 50.64 -35.68
N LYS A 273 37.29 51.08 -34.91
CA LYS A 273 37.56 52.51 -34.66
C LYS A 273 39.08 52.82 -34.66
N PRO A 274 39.56 53.85 -35.40
CA PRO A 274 40.98 54.07 -35.64
C PRO A 274 41.75 54.79 -34.52
N THR A 275 43.08 54.80 -34.68
CA THR A 275 44.16 55.05 -33.71
C THR A 275 44.36 56.50 -33.26
N GLN A 276 44.92 56.67 -32.05
CA GLN A 276 45.92 57.70 -31.75
C GLN A 276 46.96 57.15 -30.75
N GLU A 277 48.17 57.71 -30.74
CA GLU A 277 49.37 57.16 -30.09
C GLU A 277 49.68 57.83 -28.73
N ALA A 278 50.26 57.08 -27.77
CA ALA A 278 51.32 57.56 -26.86
C ALA A 278 51.88 56.46 -25.92
N GLN A 279 53.19 56.24 -25.98
CA GLN A 279 54.18 56.05 -24.89
C GLN A 279 53.92 55.12 -23.66
N ALA A 280 54.99 54.41 -23.29
CA ALA A 280 55.20 53.68 -22.02
C ALA A 280 55.87 54.63 -20.95
N PRO A 281 56.15 54.27 -19.67
CA PRO A 281 56.27 52.92 -19.09
C PRO A 281 55.66 52.73 -17.66
N ALA A 282 56.11 51.69 -16.95
CA ALA A 282 55.57 51.17 -15.67
C ALA A 282 55.95 51.97 -14.40
N ILE A 283 55.22 51.73 -13.29
CA ILE A 283 55.70 51.89 -11.89
C ILE A 283 54.84 51.07 -10.88
N LYS A 284 55.24 51.04 -9.60
CA LYS A 284 54.86 50.08 -8.54
C LYS A 284 53.72 50.54 -7.59
N ALA A 285 53.13 49.55 -6.90
CA ALA A 285 52.88 49.49 -5.44
C ALA A 285 51.68 50.18 -4.73
N GLN A 286 51.18 49.44 -3.72
CA GLN A 286 50.68 49.81 -2.38
C GLN A 286 49.26 50.41 -2.12
N MET A 287 48.46 49.56 -1.43
CA MET A 287 47.82 49.77 -0.11
C MET A 287 46.49 50.56 0.08
N ASN A 288 45.68 49.99 1.00
CA ASN A 288 44.54 50.55 1.76
C ASN A 288 43.29 50.92 0.90
N GLY A 289 42.02 50.73 1.28
CA GLY A 289 41.35 50.11 2.45
C GLY A 289 39.84 49.94 2.10
N ALA A 290 38.86 49.72 3.00
CA ALA A 290 38.79 49.36 4.42
C ALA A 290 37.31 49.02 4.81
N MET A 291 37.09 48.45 6.01
CA MET A 291 35.87 48.54 6.89
C MET A 291 34.45 48.45 6.23
N ALA A 292 33.71 47.32 6.30
CA ALA A 292 32.98 46.74 7.45
C ALA A 292 31.95 47.72 8.07
N ILE A 293 30.65 47.42 8.26
CA ILE A 293 29.91 46.43 9.11
C ILE A 293 28.40 46.44 8.60
N PRO A 294 27.45 45.45 8.80
CA PRO A 294 27.29 44.35 9.78
C PRO A 294 26.84 42.95 9.22
N ASP A 295 26.44 42.04 10.12
CA ASP A 295 25.76 40.74 9.91
C ASP A 295 24.21 40.80 9.77
N ALA A 296 23.62 39.68 9.31
CA ALA A 296 22.20 39.34 9.49
C ALA A 296 21.99 37.85 9.86
N GLN A 297 22.09 37.55 11.16
CA GLN A 297 21.60 36.37 11.90
C GLN A 297 21.29 35.08 11.11
N LYS A 298 22.21 34.11 11.16
CA LYS A 298 21.95 32.72 10.78
C LYS A 298 21.29 31.97 11.95
N ALA A 299 20.00 31.69 11.85
CA ALA A 299 19.27 30.92 12.88
C ALA A 299 19.81 29.47 12.99
N THR A 300 20.24 29.08 14.18
CA THR A 300 20.67 27.71 14.50
C THR A 300 19.53 26.91 15.10
N SER A 301 18.94 26.00 14.33
CA SER A 301 18.13 24.91 14.88
C SER A 301 19.07 23.82 15.40
N GLU A 302 19.14 23.62 16.72
CA GLU A 302 19.80 22.44 17.28
C GLU A 302 19.02 21.17 16.88
N PRO A 303 19.71 20.05 16.60
CA PRO A 303 19.03 18.78 16.37
C PRO A 303 18.38 18.30 17.66
N GLY A 304 17.11 17.88 17.58
CA GLY A 304 16.42 17.22 18.68
C GLY A 304 17.10 15.91 19.13
N PRO A 305 16.64 15.30 20.23
CA PRO A 305 17.27 14.11 20.81
C PRO A 305 17.42 13.01 19.76
N ARG A 306 18.65 12.56 19.54
CA ARG A 306 18.95 11.49 18.57
C ARG A 306 18.26 10.21 19.01
N VAL A 307 17.28 9.75 18.22
CA VAL A 307 16.72 8.40 18.34
C VAL A 307 17.88 7.41 18.25
N VAL A 308 17.96 6.48 19.21
CA VAL A 308 19.10 5.55 19.34
C VAL A 308 18.92 4.41 18.33
N GLY A 309 19.34 4.67 17.09
CA GLY A 309 19.22 3.71 15.98
C GLY A 309 19.83 2.34 16.28
N HIS A 310 19.24 1.33 15.66
CA HIS A 310 19.67 -0.06 15.73
C HIS A 310 20.74 -0.34 14.65
N ASP A 311 21.57 -1.37 14.82
CA ASP A 311 22.55 -1.75 13.81
C ASP A 311 21.88 -2.60 12.70
N VAL A 312 20.96 -3.50 13.09
CA VAL A 312 20.34 -4.50 12.20
C VAL A 312 18.82 -4.58 12.41
N PHE A 313 18.05 -4.46 11.32
CA PHE A 313 16.63 -4.86 11.28
C PHE A 313 16.50 -6.33 10.87
N ILE A 314 15.60 -7.10 11.50
CA ILE A 314 15.32 -8.50 11.14
C ILE A 314 13.91 -8.61 10.55
N SER A 315 13.84 -8.83 9.23
CA SER A 315 12.60 -9.08 8.49
C SER A 315 12.39 -10.58 8.29
N TYR A 316 11.21 -11.10 8.61
CA TYR A 316 10.91 -12.54 8.63
C TYR A 316 9.39 -12.80 8.51
N SER A 317 8.95 -14.01 8.11
CA SER A 317 7.53 -14.38 8.22
C SER A 317 7.21 -14.85 9.64
N HIS A 318 5.97 -14.68 10.10
CA HIS A 318 5.57 -15.13 11.45
C HIS A 318 5.92 -16.60 11.74
N ASP A 319 5.76 -17.47 10.74
CA ASP A 319 6.13 -18.89 10.79
C ASP A 319 7.65 -19.12 11.03
N ASP A 320 8.50 -18.21 10.54
CA ASP A 320 9.97 -18.31 10.62
C ASP A 320 10.53 -17.78 11.97
N LYS A 321 9.66 -17.42 12.93
CA LYS A 321 10.06 -16.78 14.20
C LYS A 321 11.20 -17.50 14.96
N PRO A 322 11.21 -18.85 15.10
CA PRO A 322 12.28 -19.53 15.84
C PRO A 322 13.67 -19.25 15.25
N THR A 323 13.79 -19.15 13.92
CA THR A 323 15.03 -18.79 13.24
C THR A 323 15.35 -17.31 13.44
N ALA A 324 14.37 -16.42 13.32
CA ALA A 324 14.56 -14.98 13.51
C ALA A 324 15.02 -14.64 14.94
N ASP A 325 14.46 -15.31 15.95
CA ASP A 325 14.88 -15.21 17.36
C ASP A 325 16.32 -15.71 17.56
N ALA A 326 16.71 -16.83 16.94
CA ALA A 326 18.07 -17.37 17.02
C ALA A 326 19.10 -16.46 16.33
N ILE A 327 18.76 -15.88 15.17
CA ILE A 327 19.56 -14.86 14.48
C ILE A 327 19.74 -13.63 15.38
N CYS A 328 18.65 -13.15 15.98
CA CYS A 328 18.68 -12.00 16.88
C CYS A 328 19.61 -12.25 18.08
N ALA A 329 19.46 -13.40 18.75
CA ALA A 329 20.32 -13.78 19.87
C ALA A 329 21.80 -13.89 19.47
N GLY A 330 22.11 -14.45 18.30
CA GLY A 330 23.49 -14.58 17.81
C GLY A 330 24.15 -13.25 17.47
N LEU A 331 23.40 -12.29 16.93
CA LEU A 331 23.87 -10.92 16.66
C LEU A 331 24.06 -10.12 17.96
N GLU A 332 23.10 -10.20 18.88
CA GLU A 332 23.11 -9.44 20.14
C GLU A 332 24.16 -9.94 21.14
N ALA A 333 24.44 -11.26 21.17
CA ALA A 333 25.54 -11.84 21.93
C ALA A 333 26.92 -11.26 21.54
N GLU A 334 27.03 -10.72 20.33
CA GLU A 334 28.24 -10.16 19.73
C GLU A 334 28.21 -8.62 19.65
N GLY A 335 27.31 -7.99 20.43
CA GLY A 335 27.22 -6.55 20.66
C GLY A 335 26.53 -5.75 19.54
N ILE A 336 25.87 -6.43 18.60
CA ILE A 336 25.16 -5.79 17.49
C ILE A 336 23.72 -5.51 17.91
N LYS A 337 23.24 -4.27 17.81
CA LYS A 337 21.87 -3.94 18.21
C LYS A 337 20.87 -4.40 17.14
N CYS A 338 20.04 -5.39 17.46
CA CYS A 338 18.95 -5.80 16.58
C CYS A 338 17.66 -5.00 16.84
N TRP A 339 16.79 -4.95 15.84
CA TRP A 339 15.37 -4.64 15.95
C TRP A 339 14.56 -5.78 15.35
N ILE A 340 13.62 -6.33 16.10
CA ILE A 340 12.72 -7.42 15.66
C ILE A 340 11.30 -7.20 16.18
N ALA A 341 10.31 -7.24 15.28
CA ALA A 341 8.90 -7.20 15.65
C ALA A 341 8.47 -8.54 16.30
N PRO A 342 7.51 -8.56 17.24
CA PRO A 342 6.92 -7.43 17.94
C PRO A 342 7.74 -6.98 19.16
N ARG A 343 8.90 -7.61 19.45
CA ARG A 343 9.70 -7.39 20.67
C ARG A 343 10.05 -5.92 20.89
N ASP A 344 10.47 -5.26 19.82
CA ASP A 344 11.03 -3.90 19.86
C ASP A 344 10.02 -2.83 19.41
N VAL A 345 8.73 -3.17 19.33
CA VAL A 345 7.63 -2.20 19.16
C VAL A 345 7.17 -1.74 20.54
N LEU A 346 7.31 -0.45 20.84
CA LEU A 346 6.87 0.12 22.12
C LEU A 346 5.34 -0.02 22.30
N PRO A 347 4.84 -0.45 23.47
CA PRO A 347 3.41 -0.48 23.76
C PRO A 347 2.77 0.91 23.59
N GLY A 348 1.77 1.00 22.71
CA GLY A 348 1.09 2.27 22.37
C GLY A 348 1.72 3.06 21.22
N ALA A 349 2.85 2.62 20.64
CA ALA A 349 3.34 3.15 19.37
C ALA A 349 2.56 2.58 18.19
N ILE A 350 2.44 3.35 17.10
CA ILE A 350 1.84 2.89 15.85
C ILE A 350 2.80 1.87 15.22
N PHE A 351 2.35 0.62 15.09
CA PHE A 351 3.17 -0.54 14.72
C PHE A 351 3.90 -0.35 13.37
N GLN A 352 3.22 0.29 12.40
CA GLN A 352 3.72 0.61 11.08
C GLN A 352 4.80 1.69 11.11
N GLU A 353 4.64 2.72 11.94
CA GLU A 353 5.63 3.80 12.11
C GLU A 353 6.89 3.25 12.79
N ALA A 354 6.73 2.45 13.85
CA ALA A 354 7.83 1.79 14.54
C ALA A 354 8.68 0.92 13.59
N ILE A 355 8.05 0.18 12.66
CA ILE A 355 8.76 -0.57 11.61
C ILE A 355 9.50 0.36 10.65
N ILE A 356 8.86 1.43 10.18
CA ILE A 356 9.48 2.37 9.23
C ILE A 356 10.69 3.07 9.86
N ASP A 357 10.57 3.56 11.09
CA ASP A 357 11.66 4.21 11.82
C ASP A 357 12.79 3.23 12.18
N ALA A 358 12.46 1.97 12.48
CA ALA A 358 13.46 0.92 12.69
C ALA A 358 14.25 0.60 11.42
N ILE A 359 13.61 0.52 10.25
CA ILE A 359 14.30 0.32 8.96
C ILE A 359 15.11 1.56 8.59
N ASP A 360 14.53 2.75 8.74
CA ASP A 360 15.16 4.04 8.40
C ASP A 360 16.39 4.35 9.26
N SER A 361 16.42 3.86 10.50
CA SER A 361 17.57 4.02 11.41
C SER A 361 18.56 2.86 11.38
N SER A 362 18.21 1.72 10.77
CA SER A 362 19.08 0.53 10.72
C SER A 362 20.20 0.64 9.69
N SER A 363 21.33 0.01 9.99
CA SER A 363 22.46 -0.03 9.05
C SER A 363 22.37 -1.18 8.05
N ILE A 364 21.79 -2.31 8.48
CA ILE A 364 21.65 -3.57 7.76
C ILE A 364 20.20 -4.08 7.93
N MET A 365 19.67 -4.78 6.93
CA MET A 365 18.46 -5.60 7.04
C MET A 365 18.84 -7.06 6.78
N VAL A 366 18.54 -7.95 7.73
CA VAL A 366 18.56 -9.40 7.49
C VAL A 366 17.16 -9.83 7.08
N VAL A 367 17.05 -10.58 5.99
CA VAL A 367 15.79 -11.17 5.51
C VAL A 367 15.86 -12.67 5.71
N VAL A 368 15.05 -13.22 6.61
CA VAL A 368 14.91 -14.67 6.77
C VAL A 368 14.09 -15.20 5.59
N TYR A 369 14.74 -15.81 4.61
CA TYR A 369 14.12 -16.23 3.36
C TYR A 369 13.65 -17.69 3.41
N SER A 370 12.34 -17.87 3.23
CA SER A 370 11.59 -19.13 3.21
C SER A 370 10.45 -19.06 2.18
N SER A 371 9.73 -20.16 1.95
CA SER A 371 8.47 -20.17 1.18
C SER A 371 7.44 -19.19 1.72
N LYS A 372 7.48 -18.91 3.03
CA LYS A 372 6.55 -18.03 3.73
C LYS A 372 6.92 -16.57 3.51
N SER A 373 8.17 -16.20 3.77
CA SER A 373 8.61 -14.81 3.59
C SER A 373 8.69 -14.39 2.12
N ASN A 374 9.04 -15.31 1.21
CA ASN A 374 9.00 -15.11 -0.25
C ASN A 374 7.63 -14.67 -0.80
N ASN A 375 6.55 -14.99 -0.07
CA ASN A 375 5.17 -14.58 -0.36
C ASN A 375 4.60 -13.54 0.64
N SER A 376 5.37 -13.14 1.65
CA SER A 376 4.90 -12.26 2.73
C SER A 376 4.81 -10.79 2.28
N PRO A 377 3.62 -10.16 2.31
CA PRO A 377 3.47 -8.75 1.92
C PRO A 377 4.20 -7.78 2.85
N HIS A 378 4.41 -8.18 4.11
CA HIS A 378 5.15 -7.38 5.09
C HIS A 378 6.63 -7.37 4.76
N VAL A 379 7.25 -8.55 4.60
CA VAL A 379 8.65 -8.68 4.19
C VAL A 379 8.90 -7.95 2.86
N VAL A 380 8.01 -8.07 1.87
CA VAL A 380 8.13 -7.31 0.60
C VAL A 380 8.09 -5.79 0.81
N ARG A 381 7.22 -5.26 1.68
CA ARG A 381 7.13 -3.83 1.99
C ARG A 381 8.36 -3.33 2.74
N GLU A 382 8.80 -4.06 3.75
CA GLU A 382 9.99 -3.79 4.56
C GLU A 382 11.26 -3.79 3.69
N LEU A 383 11.41 -4.82 2.86
CA LEU A 383 12.51 -4.97 1.91
C LEU A 383 12.52 -3.86 0.85
N SER A 384 11.36 -3.50 0.29
CA SER A 384 11.24 -2.35 -0.62
C SER A 384 11.65 -1.04 0.08
N ARG A 385 11.33 -0.88 1.37
CA ARG A 385 11.77 0.27 2.17
C ARG A 385 13.28 0.28 2.36
N ALA A 386 13.88 -0.86 2.72
CA ALA A 386 15.33 -1.01 2.87
C ALA A 386 16.09 -0.67 1.57
N VAL A 387 15.62 -1.18 0.42
CA VAL A 387 16.15 -0.81 -0.91
C VAL A 387 16.06 0.70 -1.14
N SER A 388 14.90 1.33 -0.83
CA SER A 388 14.72 2.79 -0.99
C SER A 388 15.55 3.68 -0.04
N LYS A 389 16.35 3.06 0.85
CA LYS A 389 17.11 3.71 1.92
C LYS A 389 18.60 3.36 1.94
N ASP A 390 19.08 2.64 0.92
CA ASP A 390 20.46 2.11 0.87
C ASP A 390 20.84 1.33 2.15
N VAL A 391 19.87 0.62 2.74
CA VAL A 391 20.10 -0.32 3.84
C VAL A 391 20.70 -1.59 3.26
N ILE A 392 21.78 -2.09 3.87
CA ILE A 392 22.51 -3.25 3.35
C ILE A 392 21.67 -4.50 3.62
N ILE A 393 21.14 -5.12 2.56
CA ILE A 393 20.29 -6.32 2.68
C ILE A 393 21.15 -7.58 2.64
N ILE A 394 20.92 -8.48 3.59
CA ILE A 394 21.52 -9.82 3.66
C ILE A 394 20.38 -10.85 3.64
N PRO A 395 20.15 -11.55 2.52
CA PRO A 395 19.25 -12.71 2.47
C PRO A 395 19.87 -13.87 3.26
N PHE A 396 19.19 -14.31 4.32
CA PHE A 396 19.54 -15.48 5.12
C PHE A 396 18.54 -16.61 4.79
N ARG A 397 18.94 -17.51 3.89
CA ARG A 397 18.03 -18.49 3.29
C ARG A 397 17.93 -19.77 4.11
N ILE A 398 16.76 -20.06 4.64
CA ILE A 398 16.46 -21.31 5.37
C ILE A 398 15.72 -22.35 4.54
N GLU A 399 15.18 -21.99 3.37
CA GLU A 399 14.45 -22.91 2.50
C GLU A 399 14.92 -22.80 1.04
N ASP A 400 15.17 -23.94 0.38
CA ASP A 400 15.55 -23.99 -1.03
C ASP A 400 14.32 -23.88 -1.94
N VAL A 401 13.76 -22.66 -2.01
CA VAL A 401 12.59 -22.35 -2.85
C VAL A 401 12.89 -21.28 -3.91
N PRO A 402 12.35 -21.40 -5.13
CA PRO A 402 12.48 -20.38 -6.18
C PRO A 402 11.96 -19.02 -5.75
N LEU A 403 12.65 -17.97 -6.16
CA LEU A 403 12.24 -16.58 -5.95
C LEU A 403 10.90 -16.29 -6.63
N SER A 404 9.99 -15.61 -5.92
CA SER A 404 8.91 -14.88 -6.57
C SER A 404 9.50 -13.72 -7.37
N LYS A 405 8.87 -13.31 -8.48
CA LYS A 405 9.36 -12.19 -9.31
C LYS A 405 9.61 -10.90 -8.53
N THR A 406 8.84 -10.68 -7.46
CA THR A 406 9.00 -9.52 -6.57
C THR A 406 10.26 -9.64 -5.71
N MET A 407 10.53 -10.81 -5.13
CA MET A 407 11.79 -11.04 -4.41
C MET A 407 12.99 -11.08 -5.36
N GLU A 408 12.84 -11.63 -6.56
CA GLU A 408 13.87 -11.59 -7.61
C GLU A 408 14.25 -10.15 -7.95
N TYR A 409 13.26 -9.26 -8.14
CA TYR A 409 13.53 -7.84 -8.36
C TYR A 409 14.24 -7.14 -7.18
N LEU A 410 13.94 -7.53 -5.94
CA LEU A 410 14.48 -6.88 -4.74
C LEU A 410 15.82 -7.45 -4.24
N ILE A 411 16.08 -8.75 -4.41
CA ILE A 411 17.23 -9.48 -3.82
C ILE A 411 17.95 -10.46 -4.78
N SER A 412 17.80 -10.33 -6.10
CA SER A 412 18.69 -11.05 -7.06
C SER A 412 20.12 -10.51 -7.11
N VAL A 413 20.35 -9.26 -6.68
CA VAL A 413 21.64 -8.55 -6.82
C VAL A 413 22.60 -8.72 -5.63
N PRO A 414 22.15 -8.74 -4.35
CA PRO A 414 23.03 -9.03 -3.21
C PRO A 414 23.59 -10.45 -3.25
N HIS A 415 24.76 -10.67 -2.63
CA HIS A 415 25.21 -12.03 -2.32
C HIS A 415 24.35 -12.64 -1.20
N TRP A 416 23.96 -13.90 -1.39
CA TRP A 416 23.13 -14.67 -0.46
C TRP A 416 23.96 -15.36 0.61
N LEU A 417 23.36 -15.59 1.79
CA LEU A 417 23.86 -16.49 2.81
C LEU A 417 22.92 -17.70 2.89
N ASP A 418 23.31 -18.79 2.22
CA ASP A 418 22.54 -20.02 2.12
C ASP A 418 22.67 -20.88 3.40
N ALA A 419 21.75 -20.69 4.34
CA ALA A 419 21.65 -21.41 5.60
C ALA A 419 20.82 -22.71 5.52
N ILE A 420 20.66 -23.28 4.32
CA ILE A 420 19.81 -24.45 4.04
C ILE A 420 20.33 -25.72 4.76
N THR A 421 21.64 -25.83 4.98
CA THR A 421 22.26 -27.02 5.60
C THR A 421 22.29 -26.91 7.13
N PRO A 422 21.73 -27.88 7.88
CA PRO A 422 21.90 -27.91 9.33
C PRO A 422 23.39 -28.11 9.73
N PRO A 423 23.85 -27.57 10.87
CA PRO A 423 23.11 -26.78 11.88
C PRO A 423 23.03 -25.29 11.53
N VAL A 424 21.88 -24.66 11.82
CA VAL A 424 21.60 -23.23 11.51
C VAL A 424 22.55 -22.29 12.28
N GLU A 425 22.98 -22.72 13.46
CA GLU A 425 23.93 -22.04 14.35
C GLU A 425 25.27 -21.75 13.66
N MET A 426 25.73 -22.63 12.75
CA MET A 426 26.95 -22.40 11.97
C MET A 426 26.78 -21.20 11.03
N HIS A 427 25.64 -21.10 10.37
CA HIS A 427 25.31 -20.00 9.45
C HIS A 427 25.05 -18.69 10.16
N ILE A 428 24.50 -18.71 11.38
CA ILE A 428 24.37 -17.53 12.23
C ILE A 428 25.76 -16.96 12.56
N SER A 429 26.77 -17.80 12.81
CA SER A 429 28.14 -17.33 13.04
C SER A 429 28.76 -16.61 11.83
N GLU A 430 28.44 -17.05 10.61
CA GLU A 430 28.84 -16.37 9.37
C GLU A 430 28.04 -15.07 9.15
N LEU A 431 26.75 -15.06 9.47
CA LEU A 431 25.91 -13.86 9.43
C LEU A 431 26.45 -12.76 10.35
N VAL A 432 26.84 -13.11 11.58
CA VAL A 432 27.53 -12.21 12.52
C VAL A 432 28.81 -11.64 11.90
N ARG A 433 29.64 -12.48 11.27
CA ARG A 433 30.89 -12.06 10.63
C ARG A 433 30.64 -11.06 9.50
N VAL A 434 29.68 -11.35 8.63
CA VAL A 434 29.29 -10.47 7.51
C VAL A 434 28.66 -9.17 8.02
N ALA A 435 27.83 -9.22 9.07
CA ALA A 435 27.23 -8.04 9.68
C ALA A 435 28.29 -7.09 10.26
N LYS A 436 29.24 -7.60 11.07
CA LYS A 436 30.34 -6.79 11.64
C LYS A 436 31.16 -6.08 10.56
N VAL A 437 31.54 -6.79 9.50
CA VAL A 437 32.32 -6.21 8.37
C VAL A 437 31.55 -5.07 7.70
N ASN A 438 30.24 -5.25 7.45
CA ASN A 438 29.41 -4.21 6.82
C ASN A 438 29.19 -3.00 7.74
N LEU A 439 28.97 -3.20 9.05
CA LEU A 439 28.87 -2.13 10.03
C LEU A 439 30.17 -1.32 10.11
N ASP A 440 31.32 -1.97 10.16
CA ASP A 440 32.62 -1.31 10.18
C ASP A 440 32.91 -0.52 8.88
N ILE A 441 32.50 -1.04 7.72
CA ILE A 441 32.58 -0.32 6.44
C ILE A 441 31.66 0.91 6.46
N LYS A 442 30.43 0.81 6.98
CA LYS A 442 29.49 1.94 7.08
C LYS A 442 30.02 3.00 8.04
N ARG A 443 30.48 2.60 9.23
CA ARG A 443 31.12 3.46 10.26
C ARG A 443 32.37 4.17 9.73
N LYS A 444 33.15 3.55 8.84
CA LYS A 444 34.32 4.16 8.17
C LYS A 444 33.98 5.09 6.98
N LYS A 445 32.71 5.14 6.54
CA LYS A 445 32.22 6.07 5.51
C LYS A 445 31.47 7.28 6.09
N SER A 446 31.13 7.24 7.37
CA SER A 446 30.40 8.30 8.09
C SER A 446 31.28 9.17 8.99
N ASN A 447 32.59 8.91 9.01
CA ASN A 447 33.64 9.73 9.62
C ASN A 447 34.57 10.28 8.53
#